data_AF-A0A1I8CRZ4-F1
#
_entry.id   AF-A0A1I8CRZ4-F1
#
_cell.length_a   1.000
_cell.length_b   1.000
_cell.length_c   1.000
_cell.angle_alpha   90.00
_cell.angle_beta   90.00
_cell.angle_gamma   90.00
#
_symmetry.space_group_name_H-M   'P 1'
#
loop_
_entity.id
_entity.type
_entity.pdbx_description
1 polymer ?
#
loop_
_entity_poly.entity_id
_entity_poly.type
_entity_poly.pdbx_seq_one_letter_code
_entity_poly.pdbx_strand_id
1 'polypeptide(L)'
;MNASWGVYFLTILYLVLGCICLCGNVWVLMTVIYHLKQHRTFSAANYRWVSAPVMQSSAIIYLIALSVVDLVSIVCAPMLVHDIILNQWPYGVIMCKVFFVCENANKSLSPLILTALSVDRYIAVCHSGMQWLRETKFAITVIFICISISLLFTIPVVSESGVNPLNDRKDVEHSKCVVVMSMTFDVLHTAACYVLPLIFILSVYIAIFNRLYWHTRYSKVGQKTAINLTRVVRSSVLVVAFYFICWTPYWTHRIYYIMTRRMFALF
;
A
#
# COMPACT_ATOMS: atom_id res chain seq x y z
N MET A 1 -0.83 -36.53 -2.64
CA MET A 1 -1.58 -35.34 -3.09
C MET A 1 -0.70 -34.60 -4.08
N ASN A 2 -0.92 -34.75 -5.39
CA ASN A 2 -0.20 -33.93 -6.36
C ASN A 2 -0.81 -32.53 -6.32
N ALA A 3 -0.06 -31.56 -5.82
CA ALA A 3 -0.44 -30.16 -5.94
C ALA A 3 -0.62 -29.85 -7.44
N SER A 4 -1.68 -29.14 -7.79
CA SER A 4 -1.92 -28.78 -9.19
C SER A 4 -0.85 -27.81 -9.66
N TRP A 5 -0.58 -27.75 -10.97
CA TRP A 5 0.33 -26.76 -11.57
C TRP A 5 0.04 -25.32 -11.11
N GLY A 6 -1.23 -25.01 -10.86
CA GLY A 6 -1.65 -23.71 -10.33
C GLY A 6 -1.09 -23.41 -8.94
N VAL A 7 -1.03 -24.39 -8.03
CA VAL A 7 -0.45 -24.22 -6.69
C VAL A 7 1.04 -23.92 -6.78
N TYR A 8 1.79 -24.70 -7.57
CA TYR A 8 3.23 -24.46 -7.77
C TYR A 8 3.51 -23.08 -8.39
N PHE A 9 2.73 -22.68 -9.41
CA PHE A 9 2.84 -21.37 -10.01
C PHE A 9 2.59 -20.26 -8.99
N LEU A 10 1.53 -20.37 -8.18
CA LEU A 10 1.20 -19.40 -7.14
C LEU A 10 2.31 -19.31 -6.09
N THR A 11 2.81 -20.45 -5.61
CA THR A 11 3.92 -20.51 -4.65
C THR A 11 5.17 -19.82 -5.18
N ILE A 12 5.59 -20.12 -6.43
CA ILE A 12 6.74 -19.47 -7.05
C ILE A 12 6.52 -17.96 -7.18
N LEU A 13 5.32 -17.54 -7.59
CA LEU A 13 4.96 -16.13 -7.71
C LEU A 13 5.06 -15.40 -6.36
N TYR A 14 4.48 -15.96 -5.29
CA TYR A 14 4.55 -15.37 -3.94
C TYR A 14 5.99 -15.30 -3.42
N LEU A 15 6.82 -16.32 -3.69
CA LEU A 15 8.24 -16.30 -3.33
C LEU A 15 9.01 -15.20 -4.06
N VAL A 16 8.82 -15.07 -5.38
CA VAL A 16 9.48 -14.04 -6.19
C VAL A 16 9.03 -12.64 -5.75
N LEU A 17 7.72 -12.41 -5.59
CA LEU A 17 7.18 -11.15 -5.08
C LEU A 17 7.71 -10.84 -3.69
N GLY A 18 7.85 -11.86 -2.84
CA GLY A 18 8.40 -11.70 -1.50
C GLY A 18 9.87 -11.31 -1.47
N CYS A 19 10.71 -11.95 -2.29
CA CYS A 19 12.10 -11.56 -2.43
C CYS A 19 12.24 -10.13 -2.95
N ILE A 20 11.47 -9.76 -3.98
CA ILE A 20 11.48 -8.39 -4.55
C ILE A 20 11.01 -7.38 -3.50
N CYS A 21 9.91 -7.66 -2.80
CA CYS A 21 9.34 -6.78 -1.78
C CYS A 21 10.31 -6.59 -0.60
N LEU A 22 10.90 -7.68 -0.10
CA LEU A 22 11.86 -7.64 1.00
C LEU A 22 13.11 -6.83 0.61
N CYS A 23 13.77 -7.19 -0.49
CA CYS A 23 14.97 -6.50 -0.94
C CYS A 23 14.70 -5.02 -1.26
N GLY A 24 13.60 -4.73 -1.94
CA GLY A 24 13.20 -3.37 -2.33
C GLY A 24 12.91 -2.48 -1.12
N ASN A 25 12.07 -2.93 -0.19
CA ASN A 25 11.69 -2.14 0.98
C ASN A 25 12.85 -1.99 1.98
N VAL A 26 13.69 -3.02 2.15
CA VAL A 26 14.93 -2.89 2.95
C VAL A 26 15.88 -1.88 2.33
N TRP A 27 16.05 -1.90 0.99
CA TRP A 27 16.88 -0.92 0.30
C TRP A 27 16.36 0.52 0.47
N VAL A 28 15.04 0.73 0.35
CA VAL A 28 14.40 2.03 0.59
C VAL A 28 14.69 2.51 2.01
N LEU A 29 14.46 1.68 3.03
CA LEU A 29 14.74 2.03 4.42
C LEU A 29 16.22 2.35 4.66
N MET A 30 17.14 1.54 4.13
CA MET A 30 18.58 1.79 4.23
C MET A 30 18.98 3.12 3.60
N THR A 31 18.48 3.39 2.39
CA THR A 31 18.74 4.65 1.66
C THR A 31 18.22 5.86 2.44
N VAL A 32 17.01 5.74 3.00
CA VAL A 32 16.40 6.79 3.81
C VAL A 32 17.17 7.01 5.11
N ILE A 33 17.53 5.95 5.83
CA ILE A 33 18.30 6.04 7.08
C ILE A 33 19.67 6.66 6.81
N TYR A 34 20.34 6.27 5.71
CA TYR A 34 21.61 6.85 5.29
C TYR A 34 21.46 8.35 5.05
N HIS A 35 20.45 8.77 4.28
CA HIS A 35 20.17 10.19 4.06
C HIS A 35 19.83 10.96 5.34
N LEU A 36 19.04 10.38 6.24
CA LEU A 36 18.69 11.00 7.52
C LEU A 36 19.92 11.16 8.44
N LYS A 37 20.82 10.17 8.47
CA LYS A 37 22.10 10.25 9.20
C LYS A 37 23.00 11.34 8.61
N GLN A 38 23.11 11.40 7.28
CA GLN A 38 23.86 12.43 6.57
C GLN A 38 23.30 13.85 6.82
N HIS A 39 21.99 13.98 7.04
CA HIS A 39 21.35 15.26 7.39
C HIS A 39 21.50 15.63 8.88
N ARG A 40 21.59 14.63 9.78
CA ARG A 40 21.86 14.85 11.22
C ARG A 40 23.32 15.18 11.49
N THR A 41 24.26 14.79 10.63
CA THR A 41 25.61 15.35 10.63
C THR A 41 25.56 16.79 10.12
N PHE A 42 25.17 17.69 11.02
CA PHE A 42 25.45 19.11 10.89
C PHE A 42 26.96 19.25 10.72
N SER A 43 27.38 19.80 9.59
CA SER A 43 28.77 20.19 9.37
C SER A 43 29.15 21.24 10.41
N ALA A 44 29.66 20.82 11.56
CA ALA A 44 30.30 21.69 12.54
C ALA A 44 31.47 22.48 11.94
N ALA A 45 31.99 22.04 10.78
CA ALA A 45 33.11 22.64 10.09
C ALA A 45 32.76 23.83 9.18
N ASN A 46 31.47 24.09 8.87
CA ASN A 46 31.09 25.18 7.98
C ASN A 46 29.71 25.72 8.37
N TYR A 47 29.68 26.92 8.93
CA TYR A 47 28.50 27.74 9.26
C TYR A 47 27.71 28.19 8.02
N ARG A 48 27.55 27.30 7.03
CA ARG A 48 26.84 27.56 5.78
C ARG A 48 25.82 26.46 5.58
N TRP A 49 24.56 26.87 5.56
CA TRP A 49 23.43 26.01 5.19
C TRP A 49 23.60 25.58 3.73
N VAL A 50 24.27 24.45 3.50
CA VAL A 50 24.21 23.79 2.20
C VAL A 50 22.81 23.21 2.10
N SER A 51 21.95 23.88 1.34
CA SER A 51 20.63 23.35 0.98
C SER A 51 20.85 22.12 0.10
N ALA A 52 20.91 20.94 0.72
CA ALA A 52 20.71 19.68 0.02
C ALA A 52 19.37 19.77 -0.74
N PRO A 53 19.21 19.09 -1.91
CA PRO A 53 17.94 19.10 -2.62
C PRO A 53 16.84 18.75 -1.63
N VAL A 54 15.79 19.58 -1.59
CA VAL A 54 14.61 19.43 -0.73
C VAL A 54 13.88 18.14 -1.13
N MET A 55 14.45 17.00 -0.79
CA MET A 55 13.72 15.75 -0.74
C MET A 55 12.74 15.94 0.42
N GLN A 56 11.48 16.02 0.04
CA GLN A 56 10.41 16.52 0.87
C GLN A 56 10.33 15.70 2.16
N SER A 57 10.62 16.33 3.31
CA SER A 57 10.70 15.62 4.59
C SER A 57 9.42 14.81 4.89
N SER A 58 8.25 15.34 4.49
CA SER A 58 6.96 14.63 4.47
C SER A 58 6.99 13.33 3.66
N ALA A 59 7.44 13.38 2.40
CA ALA A 59 7.50 12.21 1.52
C ALA A 59 8.36 11.08 2.06
N ILE A 60 9.48 11.40 2.71
CA ILE A 60 10.34 10.40 3.34
C ILE A 60 9.56 9.63 4.40
N ILE A 61 8.74 10.31 5.20
CA ILE A 61 7.94 9.68 6.25
C ILE A 61 6.88 8.76 5.65
N TYR A 62 6.21 9.18 4.57
CA TYR A 62 5.26 8.32 3.86
C TYR A 62 5.94 7.08 3.25
N LEU A 63 7.14 7.22 2.69
CA LEU A 63 7.91 6.10 2.15
C LEU A 63 8.36 5.12 3.23
N ILE A 64 8.81 5.61 4.39
CA ILE A 64 9.13 4.77 5.55
C ILE A 64 7.88 4.00 6.00
N ALA A 65 6.76 4.70 6.19
CA ALA A 65 5.52 4.09 6.63
C ALA A 65 5.04 3.01 5.65
N LEU A 66 5.08 3.27 4.35
CA LEU A 66 4.74 2.29 3.31
C LEU A 66 5.68 1.08 3.36
N SER A 67 7.00 1.31 3.47
CA SER A 67 7.99 0.23 3.55
C SER A 67 7.77 -0.65 4.79
N VAL A 68 7.40 -0.08 5.93
CA VAL A 68 7.08 -0.83 7.15
C VAL A 68 5.83 -1.69 6.94
N VAL A 69 4.77 -1.15 6.35
CA VAL A 69 3.54 -1.92 6.08
C VAL A 69 3.80 -3.08 5.12
N ASP A 70 4.58 -2.85 4.07
CA ASP A 70 4.94 -3.89 3.10
C ASP A 70 5.80 -4.99 3.74
N LEU A 71 6.76 -4.63 4.60
CA LEU A 71 7.60 -5.58 5.33
C LEU A 71 6.80 -6.41 6.35
N VAL A 72 5.87 -5.80 7.07
CA VAL A 72 4.97 -6.53 7.97
C VAL A 72 4.12 -7.53 7.18
N SER A 73 3.63 -7.11 6.02
CA SER A 73 2.82 -7.97 5.15
C SER A 73 3.61 -9.15 4.61
N ILE A 74 4.86 -8.93 4.20
CA ILE A 74 5.66 -10.01 3.62
C ILE A 74 6.14 -11.03 4.65
N VAL A 75 6.31 -10.64 5.91
CA VAL A 75 6.58 -11.58 7.01
C VAL A 75 5.43 -12.58 7.18
N CYS A 76 4.18 -12.17 6.91
CA CYS A 76 3.00 -13.03 7.05
C CYS A 76 2.67 -13.82 5.76
N ALA A 77 3.31 -13.51 4.62
CA ALA A 77 3.07 -14.18 3.34
C ALA A 77 3.48 -15.67 3.28
N PRO A 78 4.59 -16.13 3.91
CA PRO A 78 4.93 -17.55 3.97
C PRO A 78 3.83 -18.42 4.61
N MET A 79 3.09 -17.87 5.57
CA MET A 79 1.99 -18.58 6.23
C MET A 79 0.86 -18.88 5.24
N LEU A 80 0.55 -17.94 4.34
CA LEU A 80 -0.42 -18.12 3.26
C LEU A 80 0.06 -19.20 2.28
N VAL A 81 1.32 -19.15 1.86
CA VAL A 81 1.89 -20.16 0.95
C VAL A 81 1.82 -21.56 1.58
N HIS A 82 2.11 -21.67 2.87
CA HIS A 82 2.01 -22.94 3.60
C HIS A 82 0.58 -23.45 3.70
N ASP A 83 -0.40 -22.58 3.97
CA ASP A 83 -1.83 -22.94 3.97
C ASP A 83 -2.30 -23.48 2.61
N ILE A 84 -1.81 -22.89 1.52
CA ILE A 84 -2.13 -23.30 0.15
C ILE A 84 -1.50 -24.66 -0.18
N ILE A 85 -0.23 -24.88 0.20
CA ILE A 85 0.49 -26.13 -0.10
C ILE A 85 -0.06 -27.30 0.71
N LEU A 86 -0.25 -27.14 2.02
CA LEU A 86 -0.75 -28.20 2.88
C LEU A 86 -2.27 -28.39 2.80
N ASN A 87 -2.95 -27.48 2.10
CA ASN A 87 -4.40 -27.36 2.06
C ASN A 87 -5.05 -27.32 3.46
N GLN A 88 -4.38 -26.75 4.44
CA GLN A 88 -4.84 -26.66 5.83
C GLN A 88 -4.08 -25.56 6.57
N TRP A 89 -4.69 -24.99 7.60
CA TRP A 89 -4.11 -23.97 8.47
C TRP A 89 -3.57 -24.59 9.77
N PRO A 90 -2.26 -24.81 9.92
CA PRO A 90 -1.69 -25.49 11.09
C PRO A 90 -1.35 -24.56 12.26
N TYR A 91 -1.40 -23.23 12.07
CA TYR A 91 -0.84 -22.25 13.02
C TYR A 91 -1.81 -21.84 14.15
N GLY A 92 -3.04 -22.35 14.14
CA GLY A 92 -4.07 -22.02 15.13
C GLY A 92 -4.67 -20.61 14.97
N VAL A 93 -5.58 -20.26 15.88
CA VAL A 93 -6.43 -19.06 15.78
C VAL A 93 -5.65 -17.75 15.98
N ILE A 94 -4.69 -17.72 16.91
CA ILE A 94 -3.90 -16.50 17.19
C ILE A 94 -3.15 -16.05 15.93
N MET A 95 -2.48 -17.00 15.28
CA MET A 95 -1.73 -16.74 14.05
C MET A 95 -2.65 -16.40 12.88
N CYS A 96 -3.86 -16.95 12.83
CA CYS A 96 -4.88 -16.56 11.84
C CYS A 96 -5.27 -15.09 11.99
N LYS A 97 -5.49 -14.63 13.23
CA LYS A 97 -5.78 -13.21 13.51
C LYS A 97 -4.62 -12.30 13.14
N VAL A 98 -3.38 -12.68 13.50
CA VAL A 98 -2.17 -11.93 13.10
C VAL A 98 -2.05 -11.84 11.59
N PHE A 99 -2.26 -12.95 10.87
CA PHE A 99 -2.24 -12.98 9.42
C PHE A 99 -3.22 -11.96 8.82
N PHE A 100 -4.47 -11.93 9.29
CA PHE A 100 -5.44 -10.94 8.84
C PHE A 100 -5.09 -9.51 9.23
N VAL A 101 -4.43 -9.25 10.37
CA VAL A 101 -3.91 -7.92 10.68
C VAL A 101 -2.90 -7.48 9.61
N CYS A 102 -1.91 -8.33 9.28
CA CYS A 102 -0.89 -7.99 8.27
C CYS A 102 -1.53 -7.76 6.89
N GLU A 103 -2.39 -8.69 6.46
CA GLU A 103 -3.05 -8.65 5.16
C GLU A 103 -4.01 -7.46 5.01
N ASN A 104 -4.74 -7.10 6.07
CA ASN A 104 -5.62 -5.93 6.02
C ASN A 104 -4.82 -4.63 6.07
N ALA A 105 -3.73 -4.56 6.85
CA ALA A 105 -2.86 -3.39 6.85
C ALA A 105 -2.41 -3.01 5.42
N ASN A 106 -2.01 -3.98 4.59
CA ASN A 106 -1.63 -3.67 3.21
C ASN A 106 -2.80 -3.23 2.31
N LYS A 107 -4.01 -3.74 2.58
CA LYS A 107 -5.21 -3.39 1.82
C LYS A 107 -5.80 -2.03 2.20
N SER A 108 -5.72 -1.64 3.47
CA SER A 108 -6.35 -0.42 3.96
C SER A 108 -5.35 0.70 4.23
N LEU A 109 -4.20 0.43 4.84
CA LEU A 109 -3.23 1.47 5.21
C LEU A 109 -2.37 1.93 4.01
N SER A 110 -1.84 1.01 3.21
CA SER A 110 -1.03 1.36 2.03
C SER A 110 -1.72 2.31 1.04
N PRO A 111 -2.99 2.13 0.62
CA PRO A 111 -3.64 3.06 -0.31
C PRO A 111 -3.92 4.42 0.32
N LEU A 112 -4.15 4.49 1.65
CA LEU A 112 -4.25 5.76 2.38
C LEU A 112 -2.91 6.50 2.38
N ILE A 113 -1.79 5.79 2.63
CA ILE A 113 -0.44 6.37 2.56
C ILE A 113 -0.11 6.82 1.14
N LEU A 114 -0.46 6.04 0.11
CA LEU A 114 -0.27 6.40 -1.30
C LEU A 114 -1.12 7.62 -1.69
N THR A 115 -2.32 7.73 -1.14
CA THR A 115 -3.18 8.90 -1.30
C THR A 115 -2.52 10.14 -0.69
N ALA A 116 -2.06 10.05 0.55
CA ALA A 116 -1.34 11.13 1.24
C ALA A 116 -0.07 11.54 0.49
N LEU A 117 0.71 10.57 0.00
CA LEU A 117 1.90 10.80 -0.83
C LEU A 117 1.52 11.53 -2.13
N SER A 118 0.42 11.15 -2.78
CA SER A 118 -0.05 11.80 -4.02
C SER A 118 -0.49 13.25 -3.76
N VAL A 119 -1.14 13.52 -2.63
CA VAL A 119 -1.49 14.88 -2.19
C VAL A 119 -0.25 15.70 -1.87
N ASP A 120 0.75 15.13 -1.20
CA ASP A 120 2.04 15.79 -0.96
C ASP A 120 2.71 16.21 -2.28
N ARG A 121 2.69 15.35 -3.31
CA ARG A 121 3.17 15.69 -4.66
C ARG A 121 2.33 16.80 -5.29
N TYR A 122 1.02 16.75 -5.13
CA TYR A 122 0.15 17.79 -5.67
C TYR A 122 0.43 19.16 -5.04
N ILE A 123 0.57 19.24 -3.72
CA ILE A 123 0.88 20.49 -3.02
C ILE A 123 2.23 21.02 -3.50
N ALA A 124 3.24 20.15 -3.64
CA ALA A 124 4.55 20.53 -4.14
C ALA A 124 4.53 21.16 -5.54
N VAL A 125 3.67 20.65 -6.44
CA VAL A 125 3.61 21.08 -7.85
C VAL A 125 2.66 22.27 -8.02
N CYS A 126 1.46 22.18 -7.45
CA CYS A 126 0.35 23.08 -7.75
C CYS A 126 0.24 24.24 -6.77
N HIS A 127 0.66 24.05 -5.52
CA HIS A 127 0.47 24.99 -4.41
C HIS A 127 1.77 25.20 -3.63
N SER A 128 2.79 25.74 -4.31
CA SER A 128 4.10 26.00 -3.71
C SER A 128 4.06 26.96 -2.51
N GLY A 129 2.99 27.75 -2.33
CA GLY A 129 2.78 28.60 -1.16
C GLY A 129 2.32 27.86 0.12
N MET A 130 1.92 26.59 0.03
CA MET A 130 1.44 25.79 1.17
C MET A 130 2.48 24.77 1.65
N GLN A 131 3.75 25.16 1.76
CA GLN A 131 4.83 24.25 2.18
C GLN A 131 4.65 23.72 3.61
N TRP A 132 3.94 24.44 4.48
CA TRP A 132 3.66 24.03 5.86
C TRP A 132 2.92 22.68 5.94
N LEU A 133 2.09 22.35 4.94
CA LEU A 133 1.43 21.03 4.81
C LEU A 133 2.40 19.88 4.50
N ARG A 134 3.66 20.21 4.17
CA ARG A 134 4.71 19.25 3.82
C ARG A 134 5.80 19.17 4.89
N GLU A 135 5.49 19.68 6.08
CA GLU A 135 6.31 19.54 7.28
C GLU A 135 6.18 18.14 7.90
N THR A 136 7.25 17.71 8.57
CA THR A 136 7.32 16.42 9.26
C THR A 136 6.19 16.23 10.26
N LYS A 137 5.86 17.26 11.05
CA LYS A 137 4.80 17.18 12.07
C LYS A 137 3.45 16.88 11.43
N PHE A 138 3.11 17.60 10.36
CA PHE A 138 1.87 17.39 9.62
C PHE A 138 1.82 15.99 8.99
N ALA A 139 2.90 15.55 8.36
CA ALA A 139 2.97 14.22 7.75
C ALA A 139 2.78 13.09 8.77
N ILE A 140 3.38 13.22 9.97
CA ILE A 140 3.17 12.29 11.09
C ILE A 140 1.70 12.27 11.50
N THR A 141 1.07 13.43 11.67
CA THR A 141 -0.36 13.53 11.99
C THR A 141 -1.22 12.84 10.93
N VAL A 142 -0.94 13.06 9.64
CA VAL A 142 -1.63 12.38 8.54
C VAL A 142 -1.49 10.86 8.64
N ILE A 143 -0.29 10.36 8.93
CA ILE A 143 -0.07 8.91 9.10
C ILE A 143 -0.88 8.36 10.28
N PHE A 144 -0.93 9.06 11.42
CA PHE A 144 -1.77 8.64 12.55
C PHE A 144 -3.26 8.59 12.18
N ILE A 145 -3.73 9.54 11.36
CA ILE A 145 -5.10 9.52 10.83
C ILE A 145 -5.29 8.32 9.91
N CYS A 146 -4.36 8.06 8.99
CA CYS A 146 -4.42 6.90 8.09
C CYS A 146 -4.43 5.57 8.87
N ILE A 147 -3.61 5.44 9.92
CA ILE A 147 -3.60 4.27 10.80
C ILE A 147 -4.95 4.12 11.51
N SER A 148 -5.48 5.21 12.08
CA SER A 148 -6.79 5.19 12.75
C SER A 148 -7.91 4.74 11.82
N ILE A 149 -7.95 5.26 10.59
CA ILE A 149 -8.93 4.85 9.57
C ILE A 149 -8.72 3.38 9.18
N SER A 150 -7.47 2.94 8.99
CA SER A 150 -7.16 1.55 8.67
C SER A 150 -7.60 0.59 9.78
N LEU A 151 -7.44 0.98 11.05
CA LEU A 151 -7.87 0.18 12.19
C LEU A 151 -9.39 0.02 12.26
N LEU A 152 -10.16 1.02 11.83
CA LEU A 152 -11.62 0.94 11.76
C LEU A 152 -12.09 -0.22 10.86
N PHE A 153 -11.35 -0.53 9.79
CA PHE A 153 -11.63 -1.68 8.93
C PHE A 153 -10.96 -2.97 9.42
N THR A 154 -9.78 -2.88 10.03
CA THR A 154 -9.02 -4.05 10.46
C THR A 154 -9.64 -4.73 11.67
N ILE A 155 -10.12 -3.97 12.65
CA ILE A 155 -10.74 -4.51 13.89
C ILE A 155 -11.90 -5.47 13.61
N PRO A 156 -12.94 -5.11 12.82
CA PRO A 156 -14.05 -6.03 12.54
C PRO A 156 -13.58 -7.28 11.79
N VAL A 157 -12.66 -7.13 10.82
CA VAL A 157 -12.12 -8.28 10.07
C VAL A 157 -11.39 -9.24 10.99
N VAL A 158 -10.61 -8.75 11.95
CA VAL A 158 -9.86 -9.57 12.90
C VAL A 158 -10.78 -10.22 13.95
N SER A 159 -11.79 -9.49 14.41
CA SER A 159 -12.79 -10.00 15.35
C SER A 159 -13.47 -11.25 14.80
N GLU A 160 -13.75 -11.23 13.50
CA GLU A 160 -14.60 -12.20 12.81
C GLU A 160 -13.78 -13.21 11.99
N SER A 161 -12.45 -13.04 11.99
CA SER A 161 -11.53 -14.04 11.48
C SER A 161 -11.38 -15.21 12.46
N GLY A 162 -11.39 -16.41 11.91
CA GLY A 162 -11.29 -17.64 12.68
C GLY A 162 -10.79 -18.81 11.85
N VAL A 163 -10.47 -19.90 12.54
CA VAL A 163 -10.15 -21.17 11.90
C VAL A 163 -11.44 -21.98 11.85
N ASN A 164 -11.98 -22.16 10.65
CA ASN A 164 -13.24 -22.87 10.43
C ASN A 164 -13.01 -24.09 9.53
N PRO A 165 -13.77 -25.18 9.72
CA PRO A 165 -13.75 -26.32 8.83
C PRO A 165 -14.38 -25.96 7.47
N LEU A 166 -13.65 -26.20 6.39
CA LEU A 166 -14.10 -26.02 5.02
C LEU A 166 -13.93 -27.32 4.23
N ASN A 167 -14.96 -27.70 3.47
CA ASN A 167 -14.90 -28.88 2.60
C ASN A 167 -14.25 -28.53 1.26
N ASP A 168 -13.31 -29.35 0.81
CA ASP A 168 -12.81 -29.31 -0.58
C ASP A 168 -13.84 -29.94 -1.53
N ARG A 169 -13.63 -29.84 -2.85
CA ARG A 169 -14.45 -30.42 -3.94
C ARG A 169 -14.66 -31.94 -3.84
N LYS A 170 -13.94 -32.61 -2.94
CA LYS A 170 -14.03 -34.05 -2.66
C LYS A 170 -14.72 -34.36 -1.33
N ASP A 171 -15.40 -33.37 -0.73
CA ASP A 171 -16.04 -33.45 0.60
C ASP A 171 -15.09 -33.85 1.74
N VAL A 172 -13.79 -33.51 1.60
CA VAL A 172 -12.81 -33.66 2.67
C VAL A 172 -12.74 -32.37 3.45
N GLU A 173 -12.94 -32.45 4.77
CA GLU A 173 -12.89 -31.32 5.68
C GLU A 173 -11.44 -30.88 5.94
N HIS A 174 -11.18 -29.59 5.78
CA HIS A 174 -9.90 -28.96 6.05
C HIS A 174 -10.08 -27.72 6.93
N SER A 175 -9.29 -27.62 8.00
CA SER A 175 -9.23 -26.41 8.82
C SER A 175 -8.61 -25.26 8.02
N LYS A 176 -9.34 -24.17 7.80
CA LYS A 176 -8.86 -23.00 7.07
C LYS A 176 -9.03 -21.72 7.88
N CYS A 177 -8.06 -20.82 7.75
CA CYS A 177 -8.16 -19.47 8.30
C CYS A 177 -9.01 -18.61 7.35
N VAL A 178 -10.24 -18.30 7.77
CA VAL A 178 -11.22 -17.59 6.94
C VAL A 178 -11.86 -16.45 7.70
N VAL A 179 -12.43 -15.51 6.96
CA VAL A 179 -13.26 -14.43 7.49
C VAL A 179 -14.52 -14.32 6.65
N VAL A 180 -15.68 -14.31 7.30
CA VAL A 180 -16.99 -14.22 6.64
C VAL A 180 -17.65 -12.92 7.06
N MET A 181 -17.74 -11.96 6.13
CA MET A 181 -18.34 -10.67 6.38
C MET A 181 -19.71 -10.50 5.75
N SER A 182 -20.45 -9.52 6.31
CA SER A 182 -21.69 -9.07 5.70
C SER A 182 -21.39 -8.44 4.34
N MET A 183 -22.33 -8.59 3.41
CA MET A 183 -22.19 -7.99 2.07
C MET A 183 -21.99 -6.47 2.14
N THR A 184 -22.69 -5.81 3.07
CA THR A 184 -22.56 -4.36 3.27
C THR A 184 -21.13 -3.99 3.66
N PHE A 185 -20.51 -4.76 4.56
CA PHE A 185 -19.11 -4.55 4.93
C PHE A 185 -18.18 -4.78 3.74
N ASP A 186 -18.37 -5.86 2.98
CA ASP A 186 -17.54 -6.16 1.80
C ASP A 186 -17.58 -5.05 0.74
N VAL A 187 -18.76 -4.49 0.49
CA VAL A 187 -18.96 -3.35 -0.44
C VAL A 187 -18.30 -2.09 0.10
N LEU A 188 -18.54 -1.75 1.37
CA LEU A 188 -17.95 -0.59 2.02
C LEU A 188 -16.42 -0.66 2.01
N HIS A 189 -15.87 -1.81 2.39
CA HIS A 189 -14.43 -2.07 2.43
C HIS A 189 -13.81 -1.96 1.03
N THR A 190 -14.44 -2.54 0.01
CA THR A 190 -13.97 -2.43 -1.39
C THR A 190 -14.03 -1.00 -1.91
N ALA A 191 -15.11 -0.27 -1.60
CA ALA A 191 -15.23 1.13 -2.01
C ALA A 191 -14.17 2.00 -1.32
N ALA A 192 -14.02 1.87 0.00
CA ALA A 192 -13.15 2.72 0.80
C ALA A 192 -11.66 2.43 0.62
N CYS A 193 -11.27 1.17 0.47
CA CYS A 193 -9.87 0.78 0.43
C CYS A 193 -9.30 0.64 -1.00
N TYR A 194 -10.15 0.58 -2.02
CA TYR A 194 -9.70 0.41 -3.41
C TYR A 194 -10.27 1.47 -4.36
N VAL A 195 -11.59 1.52 -4.52
CA VAL A 195 -12.22 2.35 -5.57
C VAL A 195 -12.05 3.84 -5.31
N LEU A 196 -12.36 4.32 -4.10
CA LEU A 196 -12.25 5.73 -3.74
C LEU A 196 -10.79 6.22 -3.77
N PRO A 197 -9.81 5.51 -3.16
CA PRO A 197 -8.40 5.86 -3.29
C PRO A 197 -7.93 5.91 -4.75
N LEU A 198 -8.34 4.93 -5.58
CA LEU A 198 -7.96 4.88 -6.99
C LEU A 198 -8.47 6.12 -7.74
N ILE A 199 -9.77 6.41 -7.67
CA ILE A 199 -10.39 7.57 -8.35
C ILE A 199 -9.74 8.86 -7.87
N PHE A 200 -9.55 9.01 -6.56
CA PHE A 200 -8.95 10.20 -6.00
C PHE A 200 -7.51 10.39 -6.47
N ILE A 201 -6.67 9.36 -6.39
CA ILE A 201 -5.27 9.43 -6.82
C ILE A 201 -5.16 9.73 -8.31
N LEU A 202 -6.01 9.12 -9.15
CA LEU A 202 -6.09 9.43 -10.58
C LEU A 202 -6.42 10.90 -10.82
N SER A 203 -7.42 11.45 -10.12
CA SER A 203 -7.80 12.86 -10.23
C SER A 203 -6.64 13.80 -9.88
N VAL A 204 -5.89 13.45 -8.82
CA VAL A 204 -4.73 14.21 -8.36
C VAL A 204 -3.61 14.20 -9.41
N TYR A 205 -3.26 13.03 -9.95
CA TYR A 205 -2.20 12.96 -10.97
C TYR A 205 -2.59 13.63 -12.28
N ILE A 206 -3.86 13.54 -12.70
CA ILE A 206 -4.35 14.29 -13.86
C ILE A 206 -4.14 15.79 -13.63
N ALA A 207 -4.50 16.31 -12.46
CA ALA A 207 -4.28 17.72 -12.12
C ALA A 207 -2.79 18.11 -12.09
N ILE A 208 -1.92 17.25 -11.55
CA ILE A 208 -0.46 17.43 -11.55
C ILE A 208 0.08 17.51 -12.99
N PHE A 209 -0.29 16.55 -13.84
CA PHE A 209 0.17 16.51 -15.23
C PHE A 209 -0.30 17.71 -16.03
N ASN A 210 -1.56 18.12 -15.86
CA ASN A 210 -2.09 19.33 -16.47
C ASN A 210 -1.25 20.55 -16.07
N ARG A 211 -0.97 20.73 -14.76
CA ARG A 211 -0.15 21.84 -14.27
C ARG A 211 1.27 21.81 -14.82
N LEU A 212 1.91 20.64 -14.85
CA LEU A 212 3.25 20.45 -15.42
C LEU A 212 3.30 20.76 -16.91
N TYR A 213 2.28 20.35 -17.66
CA TYR A 213 2.15 20.63 -19.10
C TYR A 213 2.06 22.14 -19.36
N TRP A 214 1.16 22.84 -18.68
CA TRP A 214 1.02 24.30 -18.79
C TRP A 214 2.32 25.03 -18.40
N HIS A 215 2.95 24.63 -17.30
CA HIS A 215 4.20 25.26 -16.86
C HIS A 215 5.35 25.06 -17.87
N THR A 216 5.51 23.85 -18.40
CA THR A 216 6.56 23.54 -19.39
C THR A 216 6.33 24.26 -20.72
N ARG A 217 5.08 24.43 -21.14
CA ARG A 217 4.75 25.01 -22.45
C ARG A 217 4.78 26.54 -22.47
N TYR A 218 4.40 27.19 -21.37
CA TYR A 218 4.25 28.65 -21.33
C TYR A 218 5.33 29.38 -20.53
N SER A 219 6.07 28.72 -19.63
CA SER A 219 7.16 29.37 -18.89
C SER A 219 8.52 29.19 -19.57
N LYS A 220 9.08 30.28 -20.11
CA LYS A 220 10.44 30.32 -20.70
C LYS A 220 11.58 30.22 -19.67
N VAL A 221 11.31 30.42 -18.37
CA VAL A 221 12.33 30.58 -17.31
C VAL A 221 12.47 29.33 -16.40
N GLY A 222 11.58 28.33 -16.52
CA GLY A 222 11.42 27.25 -15.52
C GLY A 222 11.85 25.84 -15.94
N GLN A 223 12.56 25.64 -17.05
CA GLN A 223 12.79 24.28 -17.59
C GLN A 223 13.58 23.35 -16.66
N LYS A 224 14.65 23.84 -16.00
CA LYS A 224 15.48 23.01 -15.10
C LYS A 224 14.72 22.51 -13.86
N THR A 225 13.89 23.35 -13.25
CA THR A 225 13.06 22.98 -12.09
C THR A 225 11.90 22.06 -12.48
N ALA A 226 11.30 22.26 -13.65
CA ALA A 226 10.27 21.38 -14.19
C ALA A 226 10.77 19.95 -14.47
N ILE A 227 12.00 19.80 -14.99
CA ILE A 227 12.62 18.49 -15.26
C ILE A 227 12.80 17.68 -13.95
N ASN A 228 13.32 18.31 -12.90
CA ASN A 228 13.50 17.66 -11.59
C ASN A 228 12.16 17.26 -10.95
N LEU A 229 11.15 18.12 -11.05
CA LEU A 229 9.81 17.86 -10.52
C LEU A 229 9.12 16.69 -11.25
N THR A 230 9.24 16.65 -12.58
CA THR A 230 8.72 15.55 -13.42
C THR A 230 9.34 14.22 -13.02
N ARG A 231 10.65 14.18 -12.74
CA ARG A 231 11.34 12.96 -12.30
C ARG A 231 10.81 12.46 -10.95
N VAL A 232 10.61 13.36 -10.00
CA VAL A 232 10.08 13.01 -8.67
C VAL A 232 8.64 12.52 -8.77
N VAL A 233 7.76 13.24 -9.49
CA VAL A 233 6.36 12.84 -9.71
C VAL A 233 6.29 11.49 -10.42
N ARG A 234 7.13 11.25 -11.45
CA ARG A 234 7.19 9.98 -12.17
C ARG A 234 7.46 8.80 -11.24
N SER A 235 8.37 8.95 -10.28
CA SER A 235 8.64 7.89 -9.30
C SER A 235 7.42 7.58 -8.42
N SER A 236 6.69 8.59 -7.96
CA SER A 236 5.46 8.40 -7.17
C SER A 236 4.34 7.75 -7.99
N VAL A 237 4.18 8.12 -9.26
CA VAL A 237 3.22 7.49 -10.18
C VAL A 237 3.52 6.00 -10.37
N LEU A 238 4.80 5.63 -10.54
CA LEU A 238 5.19 4.23 -10.74
C LEU A 238 4.85 3.38 -9.51
N VAL A 239 5.11 3.88 -8.30
CA VAL A 239 4.77 3.17 -7.06
C VAL A 239 3.25 2.98 -6.92
N VAL A 240 2.48 4.03 -7.20
CA VAL A 240 1.01 3.97 -7.18
C VAL A 240 0.48 2.98 -8.21
N ALA A 241 0.95 3.06 -9.46
CA ALA A 241 0.50 2.18 -10.53
C ALA A 241 0.81 0.72 -10.20
N PHE A 242 2.02 0.44 -9.70
CA PHE A 242 2.42 -0.89 -9.27
C PHE A 242 1.49 -1.44 -8.17
N TYR A 243 1.20 -0.65 -7.13
CA TYR A 243 0.28 -1.06 -6.07
C TYR A 243 -1.09 -1.48 -6.63
N PHE A 244 -1.73 -0.60 -7.42
CA PHE A 244 -3.08 -0.90 -7.93
C PHE A 244 -3.07 -2.09 -8.90
N ILE A 245 -2.06 -2.23 -9.76
CA ILE A 245 -1.94 -3.39 -10.66
C ILE A 245 -1.82 -4.69 -9.86
N CYS A 246 -0.98 -4.71 -8.82
CA CYS A 246 -0.79 -5.90 -7.99
C CYS A 246 -2.03 -6.26 -7.17
N TRP A 247 -2.79 -5.26 -6.71
CA TRP A 247 -3.99 -5.49 -5.89
C TRP A 247 -5.27 -5.68 -6.70
N THR A 248 -5.29 -5.30 -7.99
CA THR A 248 -6.46 -5.46 -8.87
C THR A 248 -7.01 -6.89 -8.86
N PRO A 249 -6.22 -7.97 -9.02
CA PRO A 249 -6.76 -9.33 -9.07
C PRO A 249 -7.56 -9.72 -7.82
N TYR A 250 -7.06 -9.33 -6.63
CA TYR A 250 -7.75 -9.59 -5.37
C TYR A 250 -9.09 -8.86 -5.31
N TRP A 251 -9.10 -7.56 -5.59
CA TRP A 251 -10.32 -6.76 -5.53
C TRP A 251 -11.33 -7.16 -6.61
N THR A 252 -10.87 -7.51 -7.82
CA THR A 252 -11.72 -8.07 -8.88
C THR A 252 -12.36 -9.37 -8.43
N HIS A 253 -11.61 -10.30 -7.84
CA HIS A 253 -12.17 -11.54 -7.28
C HIS A 253 -13.21 -11.26 -6.20
N ARG A 254 -12.94 -10.32 -5.29
CA ARG A 254 -13.89 -9.94 -4.23
C ARG A 254 -15.15 -9.29 -4.80
N ILE A 255 -15.03 -8.42 -5.78
CA ILE A 255 -16.18 -7.81 -6.49
C ILE A 255 -17.01 -8.90 -7.18
N TYR A 256 -16.37 -9.84 -7.88
CA TYR A 256 -17.04 -10.96 -8.53
C TYR A 256 -17.83 -11.82 -7.52
N TYR A 257 -17.24 -12.13 -6.37
CA TYR A 257 -17.91 -12.85 -5.29
C TYR A 257 -19.13 -12.08 -4.76
N ILE A 258 -19.00 -10.77 -4.52
CA ILE A 258 -20.11 -9.90 -4.09
C ILE A 258 -21.24 -9.90 -5.14
N MET A 259 -20.92 -9.73 -6.42
CA MET A 259 -21.91 -9.72 -7.51
C MET A 259 -22.67 -11.04 -7.61
N THR A 260 -21.95 -12.16 -7.52
CA THR A 260 -22.55 -13.50 -7.59
C THR A 260 -23.45 -13.76 -6.38
N ARG A 261 -23.01 -13.43 -5.16
CA ARG A 261 -23.82 -13.56 -3.93
C ARG A 261 -25.08 -12.68 -3.96
N ARG A 262 -25.01 -11.51 -4.60
CA ARG A 262 -26.16 -10.60 -4.82
C ARG A 262 -27.18 -11.21 -5.77
N MET A 263 -26.72 -11.84 -6.84
CA MET A 263 -27.56 -12.50 -7.82
C MET A 263 -28.35 -13.65 -7.18
N PHE A 264 -27.70 -14.49 -6.37
CA PHE A 264 -28.37 -15.57 -5.63
C PHE A 264 -29.32 -15.10 -4.52
N ALA A 265 -29.17 -13.88 -4.00
CA ALA A 265 -30.08 -13.32 -2.99
C ALA A 265 -31.33 -12.67 -3.61
N LEU A 266 -31.37 -12.51 -4.94
CA LEU A 266 -32.48 -11.91 -5.70
C LEU A 266 -33.35 -12.96 -6.42
N PHE A 267 -32.98 -14.24 -6.32
CA PHE A 267 -33.76 -15.40 -6.76
C PHE A 267 -34.20 -16.20 -5.53
#